data_AF-A0A6L6IKZ0-F1
#
_entry.id   AF-A0A6L6IKZ0-F1
#
_cell.length_a   1.000
_cell.length_b   1.000
_cell.length_c   1.000
_cell.angle_alpha   90.00
_cell.angle_beta   90.00
_cell.angle_gamma   90.00
#
_symmetry.space_group_name_H-M   'P 1'
#
loop_
_entity.id
_entity.type
_entity.pdbx_description
1 polymer ?
#
loop_
_entity_poly.entity_id
_entity_poly.type
_entity_poly.pdbx_seq_one_letter_code
_entity_poly.pdbx_strand_id
1 'polypeptide(L)'
;MKTFKGTPGPWSLDEFDSVVHENSNVLGRKELVRVSGVSLPRRVTEEYTANTRLVSAAPELLEALQLFLDAQILPEYHQGVARAAISKALGEE
;
A
#
# COMPACT_ATOMS: atom_id res chain seq x y z
N MET A 1 14.61 -2.54 14.22
CA MET A 1 13.36 -2.64 13.44
C MET A 1 13.41 -3.92 12.62
N LYS A 2 12.35 -4.74 12.61
CA LYS A 2 12.28 -5.87 11.70
C LYS A 2 12.21 -5.33 10.26
N THR A 3 12.91 -5.98 9.34
CA THR A 3 12.88 -5.61 7.93
C THR A 3 11.50 -5.89 7.34
N PHE A 4 10.90 -4.90 6.67
CA PHE A 4 9.66 -5.07 5.93
C PHE A 4 9.84 -6.19 4.88
N LYS A 5 8.90 -7.15 4.86
CA LYS A 5 8.97 -8.33 3.97
C LYS A 5 8.21 -8.14 2.65
N GLY A 6 7.43 -7.07 2.51
CA GLY A 6 6.68 -6.78 1.29
C GLY A 6 7.54 -6.15 0.21
N THR A 7 6.98 -6.01 -0.99
CA THR A 7 7.59 -5.24 -2.08
C THR A 7 7.73 -3.79 -1.64
N PRO A 8 8.92 -3.19 -1.64
CA PRO A 8 9.07 -1.78 -1.30
C PRO A 8 8.28 -0.89 -2.26
N GLY A 9 7.71 0.20 -1.74
CA GLY A 9 7.22 1.31 -2.55
C GLY A 9 8.35 2.26 -2.97
N PRO A 10 8.02 3.37 -3.64
CA PRO A 10 6.67 3.81 -4.01
C PRO A 10 6.10 3.05 -5.21
N TRP A 11 4.76 2.95 -5.24
CA TRP A 11 4.02 2.34 -6.35
C TRP A 11 3.19 3.42 -7.06
N SER A 12 2.99 3.24 -8.37
CA SER A 12 2.17 4.15 -9.18
C SER A 12 1.26 3.35 -10.11
N LEU A 13 0.29 4.03 -10.72
CA LEU A 13 -0.49 3.46 -11.82
C LEU A 13 0.13 3.84 -13.15
N ASP A 14 0.13 2.91 -14.10
CA ASP A 14 0.42 3.21 -15.50
C ASP A 14 -0.85 3.65 -16.26
N GLU A 15 -0.73 3.84 -17.57
CA GLU A 15 -1.83 4.26 -18.45
C GLU A 15 -2.95 3.21 -18.58
N PHE A 16 -2.73 1.99 -18.11
CA PHE A 16 -3.69 0.88 -18.14
C PHE A 16 -4.21 0.52 -16.74
N ASP A 17 -4.09 1.43 -15.76
CA ASP A 17 -4.45 1.22 -14.35
C ASP A 17 -3.71 0.03 -13.68
N SER A 18 -2.56 -0.40 -14.21
CA SER A 18 -1.74 -1.44 -13.59
C SER A 18 -0.79 -0.85 -12.55
N VAL A 19 -0.62 -1.55 -11.42
CA VAL A 19 0.33 -1.14 -10.39
C VAL A 19 1.76 -1.41 -10.86
N VAL A 20 2.59 -0.38 -10.87
CA VAL A 20 3.99 -0.42 -11.29
C VAL A 20 4.90 0.22 -10.26
N HIS A 21 6.13 -0.28 -10.17
CA HIS A 21 7.16 0.33 -9.36
C HIS A 21 7.56 1.67 -9.99
N GLU A 22 7.72 2.72 -9.18
CA GLU A 22 8.05 4.05 -9.73
C GLU A 22 9.44 4.05 -10.40
N ASN A 23 10.43 3.43 -9.75
CA ASN A 23 11.75 3.25 -10.33
C ASN A 23 11.72 2.29 -11.52
N SER A 24 12.44 2.68 -12.56
CA SER A 24 12.69 1.81 -13.71
C SER A 24 13.79 0.80 -13.41
N ASN A 25 13.70 -0.38 -14.01
CA ASN A 25 14.78 -1.37 -13.99
C ASN A 25 15.98 -0.91 -14.83
N VAL A 26 17.01 -1.75 -14.89
CA VAL A 26 18.25 -1.51 -15.65
C VAL A 26 18.03 -1.28 -17.15
N LEU A 27 16.85 -1.60 -17.68
CA LEU A 27 16.45 -1.39 -19.08
C LEU A 27 15.58 -0.13 -19.26
N GLY A 28 15.41 0.70 -18.22
CA GLY A 28 14.60 1.91 -18.27
C GLY A 28 13.09 1.65 -18.31
N ARG A 29 12.63 0.43 -17.96
CA ARG A 29 11.21 0.08 -17.93
C ARG A 29 10.72 0.01 -16.49
N LYS A 30 9.54 0.58 -16.22
CA LYS A 30 8.86 0.37 -14.92
C LYS A 30 8.59 -1.13 -14.72
N GLU A 31 8.90 -1.64 -13.54
CA GLU A 31 8.61 -3.03 -13.20
C GLU A 31 7.15 -3.18 -12.77
N LEU A 32 6.47 -4.20 -13.28
CA LEU A 32 5.10 -4.51 -12.86
C LEU A 32 5.11 -5.02 -11.43
N VAL A 33 4.34 -4.38 -10.55
CA VAL A 33 4.02 -4.93 -9.24
C VAL A 33 2.80 -5.82 -9.47
N ARG A 34 2.98 -7.14 -9.35
CA ARG A 34 1.89 -8.09 -9.60
C ARG A 34 0.84 -7.99 -8.48
N VAL A 35 -0.07 -7.06 -8.64
CA VAL A 35 -1.29 -6.91 -7.85
C VAL A 35 -2.46 -7.17 -8.80
N SER A 36 -3.23 -8.21 -8.54
CA SER A 36 -4.56 -8.31 -9.14
C SER A 36 -5.46 -7.42 -8.33
N GLY A 37 -5.98 -6.33 -8.92
CA GLY A 37 -6.96 -5.46 -8.27
C GLY A 37 -8.06 -6.29 -7.59
N VAL A 38 -8.45 -5.86 -6.39
CA VAL A 38 -9.46 -6.56 -5.60
C VAL A 38 -10.84 -6.17 -6.14
N SER A 39 -11.67 -7.13 -6.50
CA SER A 39 -13.05 -6.87 -6.89
C SER A 39 -13.90 -8.12 -6.69
N LEU A 40 -15.19 -7.96 -6.40
CA LEU A 40 -16.11 -9.08 -6.46
C LEU A 40 -16.17 -9.69 -7.88
N PRO A 41 -16.38 -11.02 -8.01
CA PRO A 41 -16.50 -11.65 -9.32
C PRO A 41 -17.55 -10.96 -10.21
N ARG A 42 -17.21 -10.79 -11.49
CA ARG A 42 -18.06 -10.15 -12.52
C ARG A 42 -18.36 -8.65 -12.31
N ARG A 43 -17.66 -7.97 -11.38
CA ARG A 43 -17.71 -6.51 -11.22
C ARG A 43 -16.44 -5.87 -11.77
N VAL A 44 -16.33 -5.85 -13.10
CA VAL A 44 -15.19 -5.21 -13.77
C VAL A 44 -15.66 -3.85 -14.26
N THR A 45 -15.22 -2.78 -13.59
CA THR A 45 -15.03 -1.43 -14.16
C THR A 45 -14.54 -0.47 -13.07
N GLU A 46 -15.38 -0.03 -12.14
CA GLU A 46 -14.99 1.03 -11.18
C GLU A 46 -14.41 0.53 -9.85
N GLU A 47 -14.99 -0.54 -9.29
CA GLU A 47 -14.54 -1.14 -8.02
C GLU A 47 -13.07 -1.59 -8.11
N TYR A 48 -12.70 -2.16 -9.26
CA TYR A 48 -11.34 -2.62 -9.54
C TYR A 48 -10.34 -1.46 -9.50
N THR A 49 -10.60 -0.38 -10.24
CA THR A 49 -9.71 0.78 -10.28
C THR A 49 -9.65 1.47 -8.92
N ALA A 50 -10.78 1.59 -8.20
CA ALA A 50 -10.80 2.16 -6.85
C ALA A 50 -9.94 1.37 -5.86
N ASN A 51 -10.09 0.04 -5.84
CA ASN A 51 -9.30 -0.82 -4.97
C ASN A 51 -7.83 -0.86 -5.38
N THR A 52 -7.53 -0.81 -6.68
CA THR A 52 -6.16 -0.74 -7.19
C THR A 52 -5.46 0.55 -6.78
N ARG A 53 -6.16 1.70 -6.85
CA ARG A 53 -5.66 2.98 -6.32
C ARG A 53 -5.35 2.90 -4.82
N LEU A 54 -6.27 2.33 -4.03
CA LEU A 54 -6.07 2.16 -2.59
C LEU A 54 -4.84 1.30 -2.28
N VAL A 55 -4.67 0.17 -2.97
CA VAL A 55 -3.51 -0.71 -2.79
C VAL A 55 -2.22 -0.03 -3.24
N SER A 56 -2.26 0.73 -4.35
CA SER A 56 -1.08 1.45 -4.83
C SER A 56 -0.55 2.47 -3.82
N ALA A 57 -1.43 3.08 -3.01
CA ALA A 57 -1.07 4.03 -1.96
C ALA A 57 -0.72 3.36 -0.61
N ALA A 58 -0.75 2.02 -0.52
CA ALA A 58 -0.54 1.33 0.75
C ALA A 58 0.82 1.63 1.42
N PRO A 59 1.95 1.75 0.69
CA PRO A 59 3.23 2.15 1.29
C PRO A 59 3.16 3.52 1.99
N GLU A 60 2.60 4.53 1.30
CA GLU A 60 2.48 5.90 1.80
C GLU A 60 1.47 5.99 2.95
N LEU A 61 0.38 5.22 2.88
CA LEU A 61 -0.61 5.12 3.97
C LEU A 61 0.02 4.49 5.22
N LEU A 62 0.86 3.46 5.06
CA LEU A 62 1.57 2.82 6.17
C LEU A 62 2.58 3.78 6.81
N GLU A 63 3.36 4.50 6.00
CA GLU A 63 4.31 5.50 6.47
C GLU A 63 3.59 6.64 7.22
N ALA A 64 2.52 7.20 6.65
CA ALA A 64 1.74 8.26 7.27
C ALA A 64 1.19 7.84 8.65
N LEU A 65 0.71 6.60 8.76
CA LEU A 65 0.18 6.08 10.02
C LEU A 65 1.29 5.87 11.08
N GLN A 66 2.48 5.46 10.67
CA GLN A 66 3.65 5.37 11.55
C GLN A 66 4.06 6.77 12.03
N LEU A 67 4.10 7.77 11.14
CA LEU A 67 4.39 9.16 11.51
C LEU A 67 3.39 9.72 12.53
N PHE A 68 2.10 9.39 12.42
CA PHE A 68 1.09 9.81 13.40
C PHE A 68 1.31 9.19 14.79
N LEU A 69 1.78 7.95 14.86
CA LEU A 69 2.13 7.30 16.12
C LEU A 69 3.39 7.91 16.72
N ASP A 70 4.43 8.12 15.91
CA ASP A 70 5.71 8.68 16.35
C ASP A 70 5.56 10.12 16.85
N ALA A 71 4.70 10.90 16.18
CA ALA A 71 4.38 12.26 16.60
C ALA A 71 3.45 12.32 17.83
N GLN A 72 2.89 11.17 18.28
CA GLN A 72 1.97 11.05 19.41
C GLN A 72 0.77 12.01 19.37
N ILE A 73 0.32 12.35 18.16
CA ILE A 73 -0.80 13.31 17.96
C ILE A 73 -2.18 12.67 18.15
N LEU A 74 -2.25 11.33 18.16
CA LEU A 74 -3.48 10.58 18.30
C LEU A 74 -3.79 10.31 19.79
N PRO A 75 -5.07 10.39 20.21
CA PRO A 75 -5.48 9.90 21.53
C PRO A 75 -5.14 8.42 21.72
N GLU A 76 -4.93 7.98 22.96
CA GLU A 76 -4.46 6.63 23.31
C GLU A 76 -5.24 5.50 22.61
N TYR A 77 -6.57 5.59 22.60
CA TYR A 77 -7.43 4.63 21.90
C TYR A 77 -7.10 4.54 20.40
N HIS A 78 -6.95 5.68 19.72
CA HIS A 78 -6.65 5.74 18.28
C HIS A 78 -5.24 5.24 17.99
N GLN A 79 -4.28 5.45 18.90
CA GLN A 79 -2.97 4.84 18.76
C GLN A 79 -3.05 3.31 18.83
N GLY A 80 -3.93 2.77 19.69
CA GLY A 80 -4.20 1.33 19.74
C GLY A 80 -4.72 0.78 18.40
N VAL A 81 -5.68 1.47 17.79
CA VAL A 81 -6.21 1.12 16.46
C VAL A 81 -5.13 1.19 15.39
N ALA A 82 -4.32 2.25 15.37
CA ALA A 82 -3.22 2.42 14.43
C ALA A 82 -2.14 1.34 14.59
N ARG A 83 -1.75 1.02 15.83
CA ARG A 83 -0.78 -0.06 16.13
C ARG A 83 -1.29 -1.41 15.63
N ALA A 84 -2.55 -1.75 15.87
CA ALA A 84 -3.15 -2.99 15.39
C ALA A 84 -3.14 -3.07 13.85
N ALA A 85 -3.53 -1.99 13.16
CA ALA A 85 -3.50 -1.95 11.70
C ALA A 85 -2.08 -2.11 11.13
N ILE A 86 -1.08 -1.47 11.75
CA ILE A 86 0.34 -1.61 11.37
C ILE A 86 0.83 -3.04 11.59
N SER A 87 0.58 -3.63 12.77
CA SER A 87 0.98 -5.02 13.06
C SER A 87 0.38 -6.00 12.05
N LYS A 88 -0.90 -5.83 11.70
CA LYS A 88 -1.54 -6.63 10.65
C LYS A 88 -0.89 -6.43 9.28
N ALA A 89 -0.62 -5.18 8.88
CA ALA A 89 0.01 -4.87 7.59
C ALA A 89 1.46 -5.39 7.49
N LEU A 90 2.18 -5.45 8.61
CA LEU A 90 3.53 -5.99 8.71
C LEU A 90 3.58 -7.53 8.89
N GLY A 91 2.42 -8.18 9.05
CA GLY A 91 2.32 -9.63 9.29
C GLY A 91 2.87 -10.05 10.65
N GLU A 92 2.66 -9.23 11.68
CA GLU A 92 3.09 -9.48 13.07
C GLU A 92 1.97 -10.04 13.96
N GLU A 93 0.75 -10.10 13.42
CA GLU A 93 -0.45 -10.75 14.00
C GLU A 93 -0.64 -12.16 13.43
#